data_AF-A0A350PLM2-F1
#
_entry.id   AF-A0A350PLM2-F1
#
_cell.length_a   1.000
_cell.length_b   1.000
_cell.length_c   1.000
_cell.angle_alpha   90.00
_cell.angle_beta   90.00
_cell.angle_gamma   90.00
#
_symmetry.space_group_name_H-M   'P 1'
#
loop_
_entity.id
_entity.type
_entity.pdbx_description
1 polymer ?
#
loop_
_entity_poly.entity_id
_entity_poly.type
_entity_poly.pdbx_seq_one_letter_code
_entity_poly.pdbx_strand_id
1 'polypeptide(L)'
;MPHISFSELKNWSFCPFYHKLTYIDKLKGFAGNEYTAFGTAIHTVCENKLLKNSTDPYEEFKTEFIEEISKLPEDLELNEKLIVDMGSQAESIIPQIEPALSEYFKDGYTVLDTEESLMEPIGDTEYNFKGFIDAILQTPDG
;
A
#
# COMPACT_ATOMS: atom_id res chain seq x y z
N MET A 1 22.62 -0.80 6.04
CA MET A 1 22.61 0.32 7.01
C MET A 1 21.47 0.09 7.98
N PRO A 2 21.64 0.44 9.27
CA PRO A 2 20.53 0.51 10.21
C PRO A 2 19.42 1.38 9.62
N HIS A 3 18.18 0.92 9.69
CA HIS A 3 17.04 1.67 9.20
C HIS A 3 15.83 1.47 10.09
N ILE A 4 14.88 2.40 10.01
CA ILE A 4 13.60 2.36 10.71
C ILE A 4 12.51 2.82 9.75
N SER A 5 11.36 2.15 9.76
CA SER A 5 10.18 2.60 9.02
C SER A 5 9.21 3.39 9.90
N PHE A 6 8.31 4.16 9.28
CA PHE A 6 7.22 4.80 10.03
C PHE A 6 6.37 3.79 10.80
N SER A 7 6.06 2.63 10.20
CA SER A 7 5.29 1.57 10.86
C SER A 7 6.03 1.00 12.08
N GLU A 8 7.35 0.83 12.00
CA GLU A 8 8.17 0.41 13.13
C GLU A 8 8.20 1.46 14.24
N LEU A 9 8.45 2.73 13.88
CA LEU A 9 8.49 3.84 14.83
C LEU A 9 7.14 4.06 15.52
N LYS A 10 6.04 3.93 14.77
CA LYS A 10 4.66 3.97 15.30
C LYS A 10 4.45 2.87 16.33
N ASN A 11 4.89 1.64 16.03
CA ASN A 11 4.76 0.51 16.94
C ASN A 11 5.60 0.69 18.20
N TRP A 12 6.82 1.23 18.07
CA TRP A 12 7.66 1.58 19.21
C TRP A 12 7.04 2.66 20.10
N SER A 13 6.54 3.74 19.49
CA SER A 13 5.87 4.85 20.18
C SER A 13 4.59 4.39 20.90
N PHE A 14 3.82 3.51 20.26
CA PHE A 14 2.63 2.91 20.86
C PHE A 14 2.96 1.99 22.04
N CYS A 15 3.90 1.07 21.86
CA CYS A 15 4.33 0.14 22.89
C CYS A 15 5.75 -0.41 22.60
N PRO A 16 6.77 -0.01 23.37
CA PRO A 16 8.14 -0.48 23.15
C PRO A 16 8.29 -2.01 23.30
N PHE A 17 7.47 -2.64 24.14
CA PHE A 17 7.49 -4.09 24.29
C PHE A 17 6.90 -4.79 23.06
N TYR A 18 5.84 -4.24 22.46
CA TYR A 18 5.30 -4.74 21.20
C TYR A 18 6.34 -4.64 20.08
N HIS A 19 6.99 -3.48 19.95
CA HIS A 19 8.11 -3.30 19.01
C HIS A 19 9.22 -4.33 19.22
N LYS A 20 9.65 -4.56 20.46
CA LYS A 20 10.64 -5.58 20.78
C LYS A 20 10.18 -6.95 20.27
N LEU A 21 8.96 -7.38 20.58
CA LEU A 21 8.46 -8.69 20.17
C LEU A 21 8.39 -8.84 18.64
N THR A 22 7.92 -7.82 17.92
CA THR A 22 7.69 -7.92 16.46
C THR A 22 8.93 -7.61 15.62
N TYR A 23 9.72 -6.60 15.98
CA TYR A 23 10.85 -6.12 15.16
C TYR A 23 12.22 -6.60 15.65
N ILE A 24 12.42 -6.82 16.95
CA ILE A 24 13.69 -7.32 17.49
C ILE A 24 13.67 -8.84 17.61
N ASP A 25 12.70 -9.38 18.33
CA ASP A 25 12.56 -10.82 18.59
C ASP A 25 11.94 -11.59 17.41
N LYS A 26 11.41 -10.85 16.40
CA LYS A 26 10.82 -11.39 15.16
C LYS A 26 9.73 -12.45 15.38
N LEU A 27 8.92 -12.29 16.43
CA LEU A 27 7.74 -13.12 16.62
C LEU A 27 6.73 -12.82 15.50
N LYS A 28 6.53 -13.79 14.61
CA LYS A 28 5.57 -13.71 13.51
C LYS A 28 4.14 -13.72 14.07
N GLY A 29 3.61 -12.53 14.36
CA GLY A 29 2.23 -12.37 14.85
C GLY A 29 1.19 -12.15 13.75
N PHE A 30 1.60 -11.60 12.61
CA PHE A 30 0.71 -11.30 11.49
C PHE A 30 1.36 -11.75 10.17
N ALA A 31 0.64 -12.55 9.40
CA ALA A 31 1.12 -13.12 8.15
C ALA A 31 0.30 -12.68 6.92
N GLY A 32 -0.55 -11.67 7.09
CA GLY A 32 -1.51 -11.22 6.07
C GLY A 32 -2.91 -11.78 6.28
N ASN A 33 -3.85 -11.25 5.52
CA ASN A 33 -5.22 -11.73 5.35
C ASN A 33 -5.80 -11.23 4.01
N GLU A 34 -7.04 -11.58 3.71
CA GLU A 34 -7.74 -11.20 2.49
C GLU A 34 -7.85 -9.68 2.33
N TYR A 35 -8.00 -8.93 3.42
CA TYR A 35 -8.06 -7.47 3.39
C TYR A 35 -6.72 -6.84 3.01
N THR A 36 -5.60 -7.39 3.50
CA THR A 36 -4.28 -6.89 3.09
C THR A 36 -3.98 -7.22 1.65
N ALA A 37 -4.35 -8.41 1.17
CA ALA A 37 -4.22 -8.78 -0.24
C ALA A 37 -5.06 -7.86 -1.14
N PHE A 38 -6.30 -7.57 -0.73
CA PHE A 38 -7.18 -6.63 -1.42
C PHE A 38 -6.58 -5.22 -1.47
N GLY A 39 -6.08 -4.74 -0.34
CA GLY A 39 -5.45 -3.43 -0.23
C GLY A 39 -4.28 -3.31 -1.20
N THR A 40 -3.35 -4.26 -1.19
CA THR A 40 -2.20 -4.28 -2.11
C THR A 40 -2.66 -4.22 -3.57
N ALA A 41 -3.63 -5.05 -3.96
CA ALA A 41 -4.14 -5.07 -5.34
C ALA A 41 -4.79 -3.74 -5.77
N ILE A 42 -5.49 -3.04 -4.87
CA ILE A 42 -6.02 -1.71 -5.15
C ILE A 42 -4.89 -0.67 -5.29
N HIS A 43 -3.85 -0.74 -4.45
CA HIS A 43 -2.68 0.15 -4.56
C HIS A 43 -2.00 0.00 -5.92
N THR A 44 -1.74 -1.22 -6.38
CA THR A 44 -1.16 -1.49 -7.71
C THR A 44 -1.98 -0.86 -8.84
N VAL A 45 -3.32 -0.98 -8.79
CA VAL A 45 -4.18 -0.35 -9.79
C VAL A 45 -4.15 1.18 -9.71
N CYS A 46 -4.16 1.74 -8.50
CA CYS A 46 -4.02 3.19 -8.31
C CYS A 46 -2.72 3.72 -8.93
N GLU A 47 -1.60 3.06 -8.66
CA GLU A 47 -0.27 3.36 -9.21
C GLU A 47 -0.30 3.37 -10.75
N ASN A 48 -0.75 2.26 -11.35
CA ASN A 48 -0.75 2.10 -12.80
C ASN A 48 -1.75 3.01 -13.50
N LYS A 49 -2.87 3.36 -12.87
CA LYS A 49 -3.79 4.37 -13.38
C LYS A 49 -3.17 5.77 -13.34
N LEU A 50 -2.52 6.16 -12.24
CA LEU A 50 -1.85 7.46 -12.12
C LEU A 50 -0.76 7.65 -13.18
N LEU A 51 0.05 6.62 -13.43
CA LEU A 51 1.08 6.63 -14.47
C LEU A 51 0.52 6.43 -15.89
N LYS A 52 -0.80 6.27 -16.07
CA LYS A 52 -1.48 5.98 -17.35
C LYS A 52 -0.97 4.72 -18.05
N ASN A 53 -0.51 3.75 -17.27
CA ASN A 53 0.01 2.47 -17.74
C ASN A 53 -1.08 1.37 -17.80
N SER A 54 -2.20 1.57 -17.13
CA SER A 54 -3.29 0.59 -17.10
C SER A 54 -4.24 0.72 -18.30
N THR A 55 -4.40 -0.36 -19.06
CA THR A 55 -5.37 -0.47 -20.17
C THR A 55 -6.68 -1.13 -19.74
N ASP A 56 -6.62 -2.04 -18.77
CA ASP A 56 -7.78 -2.68 -18.15
C ASP A 56 -7.58 -2.78 -16.62
N PRO A 57 -7.93 -1.71 -15.89
CA PRO A 57 -7.72 -1.64 -14.44
C PRO A 57 -8.39 -2.75 -13.63
N TYR A 58 -9.51 -3.30 -14.10
CA TYR A 58 -10.22 -4.33 -13.36
C TYR A 58 -9.61 -5.72 -13.56
N GLU A 59 -9.19 -6.05 -14.78
CA GLU A 59 -8.44 -7.29 -15.01
C GLU A 59 -7.09 -7.27 -14.29
N GLU A 60 -6.44 -6.11 -14.24
CA GLU A 60 -5.23 -5.88 -13.46
C GLU A 60 -5.45 -6.15 -11.97
N PHE A 61 -6.49 -5.53 -11.38
CA PHE A 61 -6.88 -5.79 -9.99
C PHE A 61 -7.08 -7.28 -9.72
N LYS A 62 -7.84 -7.99 -10.57
CA LYS A 62 -8.12 -9.41 -10.36
C LYS A 62 -6.84 -10.25 -10.40
N THR A 63 -5.95 -9.95 -11.33
CA THR A 63 -4.68 -10.65 -11.47
C THR A 63 -3.83 -10.47 -10.22
N GLU A 64 -3.65 -9.23 -9.77
CA GLU A 64 -2.87 -8.91 -8.58
C GLU A 64 -3.52 -9.47 -7.31
N PHE A 65 -4.85 -9.37 -7.18
CA PHE A 65 -5.54 -9.85 -5.99
C PHE A 65 -5.42 -11.37 -5.82
N ILE A 66 -5.54 -12.13 -6.92
CA ILE A 66 -5.31 -13.58 -6.88
C ILE A 66 -3.86 -13.90 -6.52
N GLU A 67 -2.90 -13.16 -7.08
CA GLU A 67 -1.49 -13.33 -6.76
C GLU A 67 -1.21 -13.07 -5.26
N GLU A 68 -1.73 -11.98 -4.71
CA GLU A 68 -1.57 -11.64 -3.30
C GLU A 68 -2.25 -12.66 -2.37
N ILE A 69 -3.43 -13.17 -2.73
CA ILE A 69 -4.09 -14.26 -1.99
C ILE A 69 -3.20 -15.52 -2.01
N SER A 70 -2.53 -15.83 -3.12
CA SER A 70 -1.65 -16.99 -3.23
C SER A 70 -0.38 -16.90 -2.38
N LYS A 71 0.02 -15.68 -1.98
CA LYS A 71 1.17 -15.42 -1.09
C LYS A 71 0.81 -15.58 0.39
N LEU A 72 -0.48 -15.67 0.74
CA LEU A 72 -0.92 -15.88 2.11
C LEU A 72 -0.54 -17.28 2.61
N PRO A 73 -0.36 -17.47 3.93
CA PRO A 73 -0.01 -18.78 4.49
C PRO A 73 -1.06 -19.85 4.18
N GLU A 74 -0.61 -21.06 3.85
CA GLU A 74 -1.49 -22.19 3.51
C GLU A 74 -2.38 -22.63 4.69
N ASP A 75 -1.97 -22.36 5.92
CA ASP A 75 -2.72 -22.68 7.14
C ASP A 75 -3.77 -21.61 7.51
N LEU A 76 -3.85 -20.52 6.73
CA LEU A 76 -4.87 -19.49 6.91
C LEU A 76 -6.21 -19.95 6.32
N GLU A 77 -7.26 -19.97 7.13
CA GLU A 77 -8.62 -20.22 6.65
C GLU A 77 -9.14 -19.00 5.88
N LEU A 78 -9.23 -19.12 4.56
CA LEU A 78 -9.72 -18.05 3.68
C LEU A 78 -11.25 -18.08 3.56
N ASN A 79 -11.86 -16.90 3.59
CA ASN A 79 -13.28 -16.73 3.34
C ASN A 79 -13.53 -16.49 1.84
N GLU A 80 -13.84 -17.57 1.11
CA GLU A 80 -14.14 -17.50 -0.33
C GLU A 80 -15.24 -16.50 -0.68
N LYS A 81 -16.29 -16.41 0.14
CA LYS A 81 -17.37 -15.45 -0.07
C LYS A 81 -16.86 -14.02 0.03
N LEU A 82 -16.03 -13.73 1.04
CA LEU A 82 -15.41 -12.42 1.22
C LEU A 82 -14.55 -12.04 0.01
N ILE A 83 -13.76 -12.99 -0.52
CA ILE A 83 -12.92 -12.77 -1.71
C ILE A 83 -13.78 -12.40 -2.92
N VAL A 84 -14.88 -13.12 -3.15
CA VAL A 84 -15.83 -12.82 -4.24
C VAL A 84 -16.47 -11.44 -4.03
N ASP A 85 -16.95 -11.16 -2.81
CA ASP A 85 -17.58 -9.89 -2.46
C ASP A 85 -16.60 -8.71 -2.65
N MET A 86 -15.32 -8.89 -2.31
CA MET A 86 -14.24 -7.92 -2.55
C MET A 86 -14.00 -7.68 -4.03
N GLY A 87 -14.02 -8.73 -4.86
CA GLY A 87 -13.93 -8.60 -6.31
C GLY A 87 -15.02 -7.70 -6.88
N SER A 88 -16.28 -7.92 -6.49
CA SER A 88 -17.40 -7.06 -6.91
C SER A 88 -17.30 -5.63 -6.37
N GLN A 89 -16.73 -5.44 -5.17
CA GLN A 89 -16.48 -4.10 -4.63
C GLN A 89 -15.42 -3.36 -5.44
N ALA A 90 -14.33 -4.02 -5.83
CA ALA A 90 -13.30 -3.42 -6.67
C ALA A 90 -13.85 -2.92 -8.01
N GLU A 91 -14.74 -3.68 -8.65
CA GLU A 91 -15.43 -3.28 -9.88
C GLU A 91 -16.17 -1.94 -9.73
N SER A 92 -16.70 -1.68 -8.52
CA SER A 92 -17.39 -0.42 -8.21
C SER A 92 -16.43 0.71 -7.78
N ILE A 93 -15.32 0.38 -7.12
CA ILE A 93 -14.34 1.33 -6.57
C ILE A 93 -13.44 1.90 -7.68
N ILE A 94 -12.89 1.04 -8.53
CA ILE A 94 -11.84 1.39 -9.51
C ILE A 94 -12.25 2.53 -10.47
N PRO A 95 -13.49 2.60 -10.98
CA PRO A 95 -13.94 3.71 -11.80
C PRO A 95 -14.00 5.06 -11.07
N GLN A 96 -14.03 5.06 -9.73
CA GLN A 96 -14.13 6.27 -8.91
C GLN A 96 -12.79 6.91 -8.58
N ILE A 97 -11.66 6.22 -8.80
CA ILE A 97 -10.32 6.68 -8.40
C ILE A 97 -9.95 8.02 -9.07
N GLU A 98 -9.94 8.08 -10.41
CA GLU A 98 -9.57 9.29 -11.15
C GLU A 98 -10.57 10.45 -11.00
N PRO A 99 -11.91 10.21 -11.00
CA PRO A 99 -12.87 11.24 -10.66
C PRO A 99 -12.64 11.83 -9.27
N ALA A 100 -12.35 11.00 -8.26
CA ALA A 100 -12.09 11.47 -6.91
C ALA A 100 -10.82 12.33 -6.83
N LEU A 101 -9.74 11.94 -7.53
CA LEU A 101 -8.52 12.74 -7.62
C LEU A 101 -8.76 14.08 -8.33
N SER A 102 -9.52 14.07 -9.42
CA SER A 102 -9.86 15.29 -10.17
C SER A 102 -10.74 16.24 -9.36
N GLU A 103 -11.67 15.71 -8.56
CA GLU A 103 -12.52 16.50 -7.66
C GLU A 103 -11.73 17.04 -6.46
N TYR A 104 -10.75 16.30 -5.97
CA TYR A 104 -9.87 16.77 -4.88
C TYR A 104 -8.92 17.87 -5.37
N PHE A 105 -8.27 17.66 -6.52
CA PHE A 105 -7.35 18.60 -7.15
C PHE A 105 -8.03 19.35 -8.31
N LYS A 106 -9.02 20.20 -7.97
CA LYS A 106 -9.90 20.89 -8.94
C LYS A 106 -9.18 21.76 -9.96
N ASP A 107 -8.07 22.37 -9.54
CA ASP A 107 -7.25 23.22 -10.39
C ASP A 107 -6.29 22.41 -11.29
N GLY A 108 -6.37 21.08 -11.19
CA GLY A 108 -5.52 20.12 -11.89
C GLY A 108 -4.31 19.71 -11.05
N TYR A 109 -3.62 18.67 -11.53
CA TYR A 109 -2.37 18.18 -10.95
C TYR A 109 -1.53 17.51 -12.04
N THR A 110 -0.23 17.40 -11.79
CA THR A 110 0.70 16.58 -12.56
C THR A 110 1.22 15.47 -11.65
N VAL A 111 1.14 14.22 -12.11
CA VAL A 111 1.78 13.09 -11.42
C VAL A 111 3.28 13.21 -11.66
N LEU A 112 4.05 13.36 -10.59
CA LEU A 112 5.52 13.39 -10.66
C LEU A 112 6.08 11.98 -10.50
N ASP A 113 5.55 11.23 -9.53
CA ASP A 113 6.00 9.88 -9.24
C ASP A 113 4.94 9.08 -8.46
N THR A 114 5.11 7.76 -8.39
CA THR A 114 4.30 6.84 -7.58
C THR A 114 5.17 5.74 -6.99
N GLU A 115 4.81 5.23 -5.80
CA GLU A 115 5.58 4.23 -5.05
C GLU A 115 7.07 4.60 -4.85
N GLU A 116 7.35 5.90 -4.66
CA GLU A 116 8.72 6.41 -4.54
C GLU A 116 9.37 5.89 -3.25
N SER A 117 10.53 5.24 -3.40
CA SER A 117 11.21 4.58 -2.29
C SER A 117 12.05 5.56 -1.48
N LEU A 118 11.86 5.58 -0.17
CA LEU A 118 12.65 6.38 0.76
C LEU A 118 13.70 5.53 1.46
N MET A 119 14.94 6.00 1.46
CA MET A 119 16.05 5.46 2.26
C MET A 119 16.92 6.60 2.78
N GLU A 120 16.28 7.62 3.33
CA GLU A 120 16.89 8.91 3.64
C GLU A 120 17.59 8.91 5.01
N PRO A 121 18.76 9.56 5.16
CA PRO A 121 19.43 9.65 6.45
C PRO A 121 18.62 10.48 7.45
N ILE A 122 18.49 9.99 8.69
CA ILE A 122 17.84 10.74 9.77
C ILE A 122 18.90 11.53 10.54
N GLY A 123 19.11 12.79 10.17
CA GLY A 123 19.89 13.79 10.92
C GLY A 123 21.18 13.24 11.57
N ASP A 124 21.37 13.54 12.86
CA ASP A 124 22.54 13.12 13.65
C ASP A 124 22.46 11.67 14.16
N THR A 125 21.70 10.80 13.50
CA THR A 125 21.56 9.38 13.87
C THR A 125 22.28 8.46 12.90
N GLU A 126 22.55 7.23 13.33
CA GLU A 126 23.10 6.17 12.48
C GLU A 126 22.03 5.44 11.62
N TYR A 127 20.78 5.90 11.68
CA TYR A 127 19.64 5.26 11.04
C TYR A 127 19.19 6.02 9.78
N ASN A 128 18.80 5.26 8.77
CA ASN A 128 18.02 5.76 7.65
C ASN A 128 16.52 5.55 7.89
N PHE A 129 15.71 6.48 7.40
CA PHE A 129 14.27 6.33 7.30
C PHE A 129 13.93 5.52 6.05
N LYS A 130 13.33 4.34 6.25
CA LYS A 130 12.82 3.49 5.18
C LYS A 130 11.33 3.70 4.99
N GLY A 131 10.90 4.00 3.78
CA GLY A 131 9.48 4.16 3.47
C GLY A 131 9.19 4.06 1.98
N PHE A 132 7.91 4.22 1.65
CA PHE A 132 7.40 4.37 0.30
C PHE A 132 6.38 5.50 0.33
N ILE A 133 6.38 6.35 -0.70
CA ILE A 133 5.36 7.38 -0.91
C ILE A 133 4.47 6.91 -2.05
N ASP A 134 3.20 6.60 -1.74
CA ASP A 134 2.26 6.03 -2.69
C ASP A 134 2.12 6.90 -3.96
N ALA A 135 2.00 8.23 -3.81
CA ALA A 135 1.90 9.16 -4.94
C ALA A 135 2.52 10.53 -4.62
N ILE A 136 3.26 11.07 -5.58
CA ILE A 136 3.82 12.42 -5.56
C ILE A 136 3.16 13.23 -6.67
N LEU A 137 2.38 14.23 -6.28
CA LEU A 137 1.60 15.07 -7.19
C LEU A 137 2.04 16.53 -7.05
N GLN A 138 2.07 17.25 -8.17
CA GLN A 138 2.30 18.70 -8.21
C GLN A 138 1.03 19.42 -8.64
N THR A 139 0.59 20.37 -7.81
CA THR A 139 -0.53 21.28 -8.11
C THR A 139 -0.01 22.60 -8.72
N PRO A 140 -0.87 23.40 -9.38
CA PRO A 140 -0.46 24.64 -10.04
C PRO A 140 0.11 25.72 -9.10
N ASP A 141 -0.23 25.68 -7.82
CA ASP A 141 0.19 26.63 -6.79
C ASP A 141 1.55 26.31 -6.15
N GLY A 142 2.16 25.17 -6.51
CA GLY A 142 3.49 24.74 -6.04
C GLY A 142 3.48 24.19 -4.63
#